data_AF-A0AA88WSR0-F1
#
_entry.id   AF-A0AA88WSR0-F1
#
_cell.length_a   1.000
_cell.length_b   1.000
_cell.length_c   1.000
_cell.angle_alpha   90.00
_cell.angle_beta   90.00
_cell.angle_gamma   90.00
#
_symmetry.space_group_name_H-M   'P 1'
#
loop_
_entity.id
_entity.type
_entity.pdbx_description
1 polymer ?
#
loop_
_entity_poly.entity_id
_entity_poly.type
_entity_poly.pdbx_seq_one_letter_code
_entity_poly.pdbx_strand_id
1 'polypeptide(L)'
;IKELNKLIGELKSILYGDNEREPAPEACAQLTREFFRENTLRLLIIFLPKLSLEARKDASQVVSNLQRQPVQSRFIASDYLGSNLDLMDHLISGYKDPDIAFHYGGILRECIRHQCVARYILESEHMKDFFDHIQLSDFGIAADATVTFKELLTRHKSTVADFLSRNYDWVGFFFLTFVLLICHLLHLSFPFQLLGVILLDRSNSGVMIRYVSSKDNLRVLMNLLRELILLEI
;
A
#
# COMPACT_ATOMS: atom_id res chain seq x y z
N ILE A 1 -8.86 1.40 27.69
CA ILE A 1 -7.71 2.06 27.00
C ILE A 1 -6.39 1.73 27.69
N LYS A 2 -6.18 2.07 28.98
CA LYS A 2 -4.92 1.74 29.69
C LYS A 2 -4.52 0.26 29.61
N GLU A 3 -5.48 -0.64 29.83
CA GLU A 3 -5.24 -2.08 29.75
C GLU A 3 -4.92 -2.54 28.32
N LEU A 4 -5.63 -2.02 27.32
CA LEU A 4 -5.35 -2.31 25.91
C LEU A 4 -3.95 -1.85 25.48
N ASN A 5 -3.51 -0.67 25.91
CA ASN A 5 -2.15 -0.19 25.67
C ASN A 5 -1.10 -1.11 26.29
N LYS A 6 -1.36 -1.60 27.51
CA LYS A 6 -0.48 -2.55 28.19
C LYS A 6 -0.38 -3.87 27.41
N LEU A 7 -1.52 -4.41 26.98
CA LEU A 7 -1.58 -5.63 26.18
C LEU A 7 -0.82 -5.48 24.85
N ILE A 8 -1.00 -4.36 24.14
CA ILE A 8 -0.25 -4.08 22.90
C ILE A 8 1.26 -4.05 23.16
N GLY A 9 1.69 -3.46 24.28
CA GLY A 9 3.09 -3.47 24.70
C GLY A 9 3.62 -4.89 24.97
N GLU A 10 2.82 -5.73 25.63
CA GLU A 10 3.15 -7.15 25.88
C GLU A 10 3.23 -7.96 24.56
N LEU A 11 2.34 -7.69 23.59
CA LEU A 11 2.43 -8.29 22.26
C LEU A 11 3.73 -7.90 21.55
N LYS A 12 4.12 -6.62 21.66
CA LYS A 12 5.34 -6.10 21.04
C LYS A 12 6.59 -6.74 21.65
N SER A 13 6.68 -6.87 22.97
CA SER A 13 7.84 -7.51 23.62
C SER A 13 7.98 -8.98 23.24
N ILE A 14 6.87 -9.72 23.06
CA ILE A 14 6.91 -11.09 22.55
C ILE A 14 7.52 -11.15 21.14
N LEU A 15 7.16 -10.22 20.26
CA LEU A 15 7.52 -10.23 18.84
C LEU A 15 8.91 -9.67 18.53
N TYR A 16 9.36 -8.69 19.30
CA TYR A 16 10.65 -8.01 19.08
C TYR A 16 11.71 -8.42 20.09
N GLY A 17 11.32 -9.09 21.18
CA GLY A 17 12.17 -9.32 22.33
C GLY A 17 12.37 -8.04 23.16
N ASP A 18 13.03 -8.21 24.29
CA ASP A 18 13.51 -7.10 25.12
C ASP A 18 15.05 -7.05 25.04
N ASN A 19 15.67 -6.00 25.59
CA ASN A 19 17.13 -5.80 25.55
C ASN A 19 17.95 -7.01 26.08
N GLU A 20 17.33 -7.94 26.80
CA GLU A 20 17.97 -9.12 27.38
C GLU A 20 17.57 -10.45 26.71
N ARG A 21 16.52 -10.49 25.87
CA ARG A 21 15.94 -11.75 25.37
C ARG A 21 15.50 -11.62 23.92
N GLU A 22 16.07 -12.48 23.07
CA GLU A 22 15.58 -12.65 21.70
C GLU A 22 14.16 -13.24 21.68
N PRO A 23 13.33 -12.86 20.68
CA PRO A 23 11.97 -13.37 20.57
C PRO A 23 11.97 -14.88 20.29
N ALA A 24 11.28 -15.64 21.15
CA ALA A 24 11.18 -17.08 21.00
C ALA A 24 10.30 -17.42 19.76
N PRO A 25 10.82 -18.21 18.78
CA PRO A 25 10.08 -18.52 17.55
C PRO A 25 8.74 -19.20 17.80
N GLU A 26 8.65 -20.09 18.79
CA GLU A 26 7.42 -20.80 19.13
C GLU A 26 6.36 -19.84 19.71
N ALA A 27 6.76 -18.90 20.57
CA ALA A 27 5.85 -17.90 21.14
C ALA A 27 5.32 -16.95 20.05
N CYS A 28 6.19 -16.54 19.13
CA CYS A 28 5.82 -15.76 17.94
C CYS A 28 4.81 -16.51 17.07
N ALA A 29 5.06 -17.78 16.79
CA ALA A 29 4.16 -18.61 15.98
C ALA A 29 2.81 -18.84 16.65
N GLN A 30 2.78 -19.08 17.96
CA GLN A 30 1.55 -19.23 18.73
C GLN A 30 0.74 -17.93 18.76
N LEU A 31 1.41 -16.80 19.01
CA LEU A 31 0.76 -15.50 18.99
C LEU A 31 0.16 -15.19 17.61
N THR A 32 0.89 -15.45 16.53
CA THR A 32 0.38 -15.28 15.16
C THR A 32 -0.87 -16.11 14.90
N ARG A 33 -0.91 -17.37 15.35
CA ARG A 33 -2.10 -18.22 15.21
C ARG A 33 -3.31 -17.62 15.93
N GLU A 34 -3.17 -17.29 17.21
CA GLU A 34 -4.29 -16.78 18.02
C GLU A 34 -4.74 -15.39 17.57
N PHE A 35 -3.81 -14.53 17.12
CA PHE A 35 -4.13 -13.20 16.63
C PHE A 35 -5.01 -13.23 15.38
N PHE A 36 -4.77 -14.15 14.45
CA PHE A 36 -5.55 -14.28 13.20
C PHE A 36 -6.70 -15.30 13.30
N ARG A 37 -6.93 -15.90 14.47
CA ARG A 37 -7.97 -16.92 14.64
C ARG A 37 -9.40 -16.36 14.57
N GLU A 38 -9.59 -15.18 15.12
CA GLU A 38 -10.89 -14.51 15.21
C GLU A 38 -10.79 -13.06 14.72
N ASN A 39 -11.56 -12.14 15.30
CA ASN A 39 -11.65 -10.75 14.85
C ASN A 39 -10.60 -9.81 15.45
N THR A 40 -9.50 -10.32 16.01
CA THR A 40 -8.52 -9.48 16.72
C THR A 40 -7.93 -8.40 15.82
N LEU A 41 -7.49 -8.74 14.60
CA LEU A 41 -6.98 -7.75 13.64
C LEU A 41 -8.04 -6.70 13.31
N ARG A 42 -9.26 -7.15 12.97
CA ARG A 42 -10.40 -6.27 12.65
C ARG A 42 -10.70 -5.29 13.77
N LEU A 43 -10.81 -5.78 15.00
CA LEU A 43 -11.07 -4.96 16.17
C LEU A 43 -9.93 -3.98 16.41
N LEU A 44 -8.68 -4.43 16.29
CA LEU A 44 -7.51 -3.56 16.46
C LEU A 44 -7.49 -2.41 15.44
N ILE A 45 -7.82 -2.69 14.18
CA ILE A 45 -7.95 -1.67 13.12
C ILE A 45 -9.05 -0.68 13.47
N ILE A 46 -10.27 -1.15 13.77
CA ILE A 46 -11.43 -0.28 14.08
C ILE A 46 -11.19 0.60 15.31
N PHE A 47 -10.50 0.07 16.32
CA PHE A 47 -10.23 0.79 17.56
C PHE A 47 -8.91 1.56 17.57
N LEU A 48 -8.08 1.45 16.52
CA LEU A 48 -6.79 2.15 16.41
C LEU A 48 -6.91 3.66 16.66
N PRO A 49 -7.91 4.39 16.11
CA PRO A 49 -8.06 5.83 16.36
C PRO A 49 -8.32 6.17 17.85
N LYS A 50 -8.85 5.24 18.64
CA LYS A 50 -9.13 5.46 20.08
C LYS A 50 -7.92 5.22 20.98
N LEU A 51 -6.82 4.72 20.43
CA LEU A 51 -5.58 4.49 21.16
C LEU A 51 -4.76 5.78 21.29
N SER A 52 -3.91 5.83 22.32
CA SER A 52 -2.87 6.87 22.43
C SER A 52 -1.85 6.74 21.31
N LEU A 53 -1.19 7.84 20.93
CA LEU A 53 -0.20 7.88 19.84
C LEU A 53 0.84 6.75 19.91
N GLU A 54 1.44 6.52 21.09
CA GLU A 54 2.42 5.45 21.29
C GLU A 54 1.82 4.06 21.04
N ALA A 55 0.58 3.84 21.49
CA ALA A 55 -0.10 2.57 21.31
C ALA A 55 -0.53 2.33 19.85
N ARG A 56 -0.83 3.38 19.08
CA ARG A 56 -1.07 3.28 17.63
C ARG A 56 0.19 2.82 16.90
N LYS A 57 1.35 3.38 17.27
CA LYS A 57 2.65 3.02 16.72
C LYS A 57 3.00 1.57 17.04
N ASP A 58 2.86 1.18 18.31
CA ASP A 58 3.12 -0.19 18.75
C ASP A 58 2.18 -1.20 18.09
N ALA A 59 0.88 -0.89 18.01
CA ALA A 59 -0.10 -1.72 17.31
C ALA A 59 0.25 -1.89 15.82
N SER A 60 0.66 -0.82 15.15
CA SER A 60 1.08 -0.87 13.74
C SER A 60 2.32 -1.78 13.55
N GLN A 61 3.29 -1.70 14.46
CA GLN A 61 4.48 -2.56 14.45
C GLN A 61 4.14 -4.03 14.70
N VAL A 62 3.31 -4.31 15.70
CA VAL A 62 2.81 -5.66 16.01
C VAL A 62 2.11 -6.25 14.79
N VAL A 63 1.15 -5.53 14.20
CA VAL A 63 0.42 -5.97 13.00
C VAL A 63 1.37 -6.21 11.82
N SER A 64 2.36 -5.33 11.62
CA SER A 64 3.34 -5.49 10.55
C SER A 64 4.21 -6.73 10.72
N ASN A 65 4.64 -7.02 11.95
CA ASN A 65 5.43 -8.20 12.25
C ASN A 65 4.61 -9.48 12.03
N LEU A 66 3.41 -9.55 12.61
CA LEU A 66 2.52 -10.72 12.52
C LEU A 66 2.16 -11.07 11.08
N GLN A 67 1.92 -10.08 10.22
CA GLN A 67 1.64 -10.33 8.80
C GLN A 67 2.83 -10.94 8.04
N ARG A 68 4.06 -10.65 8.47
CA ARG A 68 5.30 -11.16 7.86
C ARG A 68 5.73 -12.51 8.42
N GLN A 69 5.13 -13.01 9.50
CA GLN A 69 5.54 -14.26 10.12
C GLN A 69 4.97 -15.48 9.38
N PRO A 70 5.83 -16.34 8.78
CA PRO A 70 5.38 -17.64 8.31
C PRO A 70 5.23 -18.58 9.51
N VAL A 71 4.08 -19.26 9.59
CA VAL A 71 3.85 -20.31 10.58
C VAL A 71 3.73 -21.62 9.82
N GLN A 72 4.64 -22.57 10.07
CA GLN A 72 4.72 -23.84 9.34
C GLN A 72 4.77 -23.65 7.81
N SER A 73 5.57 -22.67 7.36
CA SER A 73 5.74 -22.31 5.94
C SER A 73 4.49 -21.76 5.24
N ARG A 74 3.48 -21.33 6.00
CA ARG A 74 2.28 -20.65 5.48
C ARG A 74 2.08 -19.30 6.16
N PHE A 75 1.54 -18.34 5.40
CA PHE A 75 1.16 -17.04 5.95
C PHE A 75 -0.30 -17.09 6.40
N ILE A 76 -0.53 -17.32 7.69
CA ILE A 76 -1.88 -17.34 8.28
C ILE A 76 -2.60 -16.00 8.01
N ALA A 77 -1.85 -14.90 8.02
CA ALA A 77 -2.35 -13.57 7.66
C ALA A 77 -2.99 -13.54 6.26
N SER A 78 -2.42 -14.25 5.28
CA SER A 78 -2.95 -14.29 3.92
C SER A 78 -4.33 -14.93 3.85
N ASP A 79 -4.52 -16.05 4.59
CA ASP A 79 -5.79 -16.77 4.65
C ASP A 79 -6.86 -15.95 5.37
N TYR A 80 -6.47 -15.31 6.49
CA TYR A 80 -7.35 -14.41 7.24
C TYR A 80 -7.81 -13.22 6.39
N LEU A 81 -6.87 -12.53 5.73
CA LEU A 81 -7.15 -11.37 4.89
C LEU A 81 -8.03 -11.74 3.70
N GLY A 82 -7.82 -12.92 3.10
CA GLY A 82 -8.68 -13.42 2.03
C GLY A 82 -10.15 -13.58 2.43
N SER A 83 -10.43 -13.80 3.73
CA SER A 83 -11.79 -13.88 4.28
C SER A 83 -12.33 -12.55 4.83
N ASN A 84 -11.49 -11.51 4.91
CA ASN A 84 -11.79 -10.22 5.55
C ASN A 84 -11.28 -9.04 4.70
N LEU A 85 -11.51 -9.10 3.39
CA LEU A 85 -11.01 -8.09 2.44
C LEU A 85 -11.62 -6.71 2.64
N ASP A 86 -12.82 -6.63 3.24
CA ASP A 86 -13.50 -5.37 3.62
C ASP A 86 -12.69 -4.51 4.61
N LEU A 87 -11.69 -5.10 5.29
CA LEU A 87 -10.74 -4.33 6.09
C LEU A 87 -9.92 -3.34 5.25
N MET A 88 -9.70 -3.65 3.97
CA MET A 88 -8.95 -2.78 3.08
C MET A 88 -9.73 -1.49 2.82
N ASP A 89 -11.05 -1.58 2.65
CA ASP A 89 -11.95 -0.45 2.48
C ASP A 89 -11.81 0.51 3.68
N HIS A 90 -11.76 -0.05 4.90
CA HIS A 90 -11.58 0.74 6.11
C HIS A 90 -10.20 1.41 6.17
N LEU A 91 -9.12 0.66 5.89
CA LEU A 91 -7.76 1.19 5.90
C LEU A 91 -7.56 2.31 4.85
N ILE A 92 -8.10 2.13 3.65
CA ILE A 92 -8.03 3.12 2.57
C ILE A 92 -8.82 4.37 2.96
N SER A 93 -10.04 4.21 3.47
CA SER A 93 -10.87 5.35 3.89
C SER A 93 -10.23 6.21 4.99
N GLY A 94 -9.36 5.63 5.83
CA GLY A 94 -8.70 6.37 6.90
C GLY A 94 -7.54 7.26 6.45
N TYR A 95 -7.14 7.25 5.16
CA TYR A 95 -6.29 8.31 4.61
C TYR A 95 -6.95 9.70 4.68
N LYS A 96 -8.28 9.77 4.90
CA LYS A 96 -9.03 11.02 5.12
C LYS A 96 -8.81 11.63 6.51
N ASP A 97 -8.31 10.85 7.46
CA ASP A 97 -8.03 11.29 8.82
C ASP A 97 -6.52 11.46 9.03
N PRO A 98 -6.00 12.69 9.16
CA PRO A 98 -4.56 12.96 9.24
C PRO A 98 -3.91 12.34 10.48
N ASP A 99 -4.66 12.10 11.56
CA ASP A 99 -4.12 11.56 12.81
C ASP A 99 -3.85 10.05 12.73
N ILE A 100 -4.46 9.35 11.77
CA ILE A 100 -4.34 7.89 11.60
C ILE A 100 -3.78 7.46 10.25
N ALA A 101 -3.78 8.36 9.24
CA ALA A 101 -3.41 8.06 7.86
C ALA A 101 -2.10 7.29 7.74
N PHE A 102 -1.04 7.73 8.43
CA PHE A 102 0.27 7.05 8.38
C PHE A 102 0.26 5.65 8.99
N HIS A 103 -0.53 5.44 10.06
CA HIS A 103 -0.67 4.13 10.69
C HIS A 103 -1.43 3.17 9.78
N TYR A 104 -2.54 3.63 9.19
CA TYR A 104 -3.31 2.84 8.24
C TYR A 104 -2.53 2.55 6.96
N GLY A 105 -1.81 3.54 6.41
CA GLY A 105 -0.93 3.35 5.27
C GLY A 105 0.16 2.32 5.54
N GLY A 106 0.78 2.36 6.72
CA GLY A 106 1.74 1.35 7.17
C GLY A 106 1.15 -0.06 7.22
N ILE A 107 -0.02 -0.22 7.85
CA ILE A 107 -0.71 -1.52 7.95
C ILE A 107 -1.13 -2.02 6.57
N LEU A 108 -1.67 -1.14 5.73
CA LEU A 108 -2.16 -1.45 4.39
C LEU A 108 -1.03 -1.93 3.46
N ARG A 109 0.15 -1.30 3.51
CA ARG A 109 1.32 -1.76 2.75
C ARG A 109 1.75 -3.17 3.14
N GLU A 110 1.60 -3.54 4.41
CA GLU A 110 1.84 -4.91 4.85
C GLU A 110 0.77 -5.87 4.32
N CYS A 111 -0.50 -5.46 4.27
CA CYS A 111 -1.56 -6.26 3.69
C CYS A 111 -1.36 -6.50 2.18
N ILE A 112 -0.92 -5.48 1.44
CA ILE A 112 -0.63 -5.54 -0.01
C ILE A 112 0.48 -6.54 -0.34
N ARG A 113 1.29 -6.97 0.63
CA ARG A 113 2.26 -8.07 0.44
C ARG A 113 1.58 -9.38 0.06
N HIS A 114 0.33 -9.57 0.46
CA HIS A 114 -0.46 -10.74 0.10
C HIS A 114 -1.17 -10.51 -1.24
N GLN A 115 -1.01 -11.45 -2.17
CA GLN A 115 -1.55 -11.31 -3.53
C GLN A 115 -3.08 -11.20 -3.54
N CYS A 116 -3.78 -11.85 -2.60
CA CYS A 116 -5.24 -11.77 -2.45
C CYS A 116 -5.70 -10.33 -2.20
N VAL A 117 -5.03 -9.61 -1.30
CA VAL A 117 -5.31 -8.20 -0.99
C VAL A 117 -4.99 -7.30 -2.16
N ALA A 118 -3.80 -7.45 -2.76
CA ALA A 118 -3.41 -6.62 -3.89
C ALA A 118 -4.38 -6.78 -5.07
N ARG A 119 -4.80 -8.02 -5.34
CA ARG A 119 -5.81 -8.32 -6.36
C ARG A 119 -7.15 -7.65 -6.06
N TYR A 120 -7.64 -7.77 -4.83
CA TYR A 120 -8.89 -7.14 -4.40
C TYR A 120 -8.87 -5.62 -4.63
N ILE A 121 -7.81 -4.95 -4.18
CA ILE A 121 -7.69 -3.49 -4.32
C ILE A 121 -7.64 -3.10 -5.81
N LEU A 122 -6.83 -3.80 -6.62
CA LEU A 122 -6.71 -3.53 -8.06
C LEU A 122 -8.04 -3.73 -8.80
N GLU A 123 -8.80 -4.77 -8.46
CA GLU A 123 -10.08 -5.11 -9.12
C GLU A 123 -11.28 -4.29 -8.57
N SER A 124 -11.06 -3.44 -7.55
CA SER A 124 -12.09 -2.62 -6.89
C SER A 124 -12.08 -1.15 -7.33
N GLU A 125 -13.07 -0.38 -6.87
CA GLU A 125 -13.11 1.08 -7.08
C GLU A 125 -12.03 1.83 -6.26
N HIS A 126 -11.36 1.18 -5.31
CA HIS A 126 -10.36 1.80 -4.46
C HIS A 126 -9.14 2.34 -5.20
N MET A 127 -8.90 1.86 -6.42
CA MET A 127 -7.90 2.48 -7.29
C MET A 127 -8.20 3.97 -7.49
N LYS A 128 -9.47 4.37 -7.63
CA LYS A 128 -9.89 5.77 -7.72
C LYS A 128 -9.60 6.54 -6.43
N ASP A 129 -9.93 5.95 -5.29
CA ASP A 129 -9.71 6.55 -3.96
C ASP A 129 -8.24 6.91 -3.73
N PHE A 130 -7.30 6.03 -4.12
CA PHE A 130 -5.86 6.32 -4.01
C PHE A 130 -5.45 7.57 -4.76
N PHE A 131 -6.08 7.87 -5.89
CA PHE A 131 -5.74 9.08 -6.64
C PHE A 131 -6.25 10.34 -5.98
N ASP A 132 -7.44 10.29 -5.39
CA ASP A 132 -7.94 11.39 -4.57
C ASP A 132 -7.01 11.63 -3.37
N HIS A 133 -6.49 10.55 -2.77
CA HIS A 133 -5.53 10.63 -1.67
C HIS A 133 -4.16 11.20 -2.08
N ILE A 134 -3.67 10.88 -3.28
CA ILE A 134 -2.41 11.42 -3.81
C ILE A 134 -2.53 12.92 -4.16
N GLN A 135 -3.75 13.39 -4.45
CA GLN A 135 -4.02 14.80 -4.76
C GLN A 135 -4.36 15.65 -3.52
N LEU A 136 -4.31 15.07 -2.31
CA LEU A 136 -4.55 15.81 -1.08
C LEU A 136 -3.53 16.94 -0.91
N SER A 137 -3.99 18.04 -0.30
CA SER A 137 -3.14 19.19 0.01
C SER A 137 -2.05 18.88 1.06
N ASP A 138 -2.25 17.84 1.87
CA ASP A 138 -1.24 17.38 2.81
C ASP A 138 -0.17 16.55 2.07
N PHE A 139 1.01 17.15 1.90
CA PHE A 139 2.13 16.52 1.21
C PHE A 139 2.57 15.20 1.87
N GLY A 140 2.50 15.09 3.19
CA GLY A 140 2.91 13.88 3.91
C GLY A 140 1.99 12.70 3.61
N ILE A 141 0.68 12.93 3.67
CA ILE A 141 -0.34 11.92 3.36
C ILE A 141 -0.30 11.56 1.88
N ALA A 142 -0.21 12.56 1.00
CA ALA A 142 -0.08 12.36 -0.44
C ALA A 142 1.16 11.52 -0.80
N ALA A 143 2.31 11.80 -0.18
CA ALA A 143 3.54 11.04 -0.37
C ALA A 143 3.41 9.59 0.14
N ASP A 144 2.78 9.37 1.30
CA ASP A 144 2.54 8.03 1.84
C ASP A 144 1.60 7.21 0.93
N ALA A 145 0.48 7.80 0.51
CA ALA A 145 -0.46 7.18 -0.44
C ALA A 145 0.23 6.85 -1.78
N THR A 146 1.10 7.74 -2.24
CA THR A 146 1.91 7.58 -3.44
C THR A 146 2.85 6.36 -3.36
N VAL A 147 3.51 6.16 -2.21
CA VAL A 147 4.35 4.98 -1.96
C VAL A 147 3.50 3.71 -1.98
N THR A 148 2.37 3.70 -1.28
CA THR A 148 1.43 2.55 -1.25
C THR A 148 0.93 2.21 -2.66
N PHE A 149 0.58 3.23 -3.44
CA PHE A 149 0.12 3.07 -4.81
C PHE A 149 1.19 2.48 -5.74
N LYS A 150 2.43 2.98 -5.66
CA LYS A 150 3.56 2.37 -6.38
C LYS A 150 3.79 0.94 -5.96
N GLU A 151 3.69 0.65 -4.67
CA GLU A 151 3.91 -0.68 -4.13
C GLU A 151 2.87 -1.69 -4.66
N LEU A 152 1.60 -1.27 -4.72
CA LEU A 152 0.50 -2.04 -5.30
C LEU A 152 0.74 -2.37 -6.79
N LEU A 153 1.24 -1.39 -7.57
CA LEU A 153 1.48 -1.54 -9.02
C LEU A 153 2.82 -2.18 -9.40
N THR A 154 3.68 -2.50 -8.44
CA THR A 154 5.03 -3.03 -8.75
C THR A 154 5.35 -4.36 -8.09
N ARG A 155 4.61 -4.75 -7.04
CA ARG A 155 4.91 -5.98 -6.29
C ARG A 155 4.50 -7.26 -7.02
N HIS A 156 3.21 -7.43 -7.29
CA HIS A 156 2.65 -8.68 -7.82
C HIS A 156 2.58 -8.60 -9.34
N LYS A 157 3.73 -8.76 -9.99
CA LYS A 157 3.92 -8.47 -11.43
C LYS A 157 2.86 -9.12 -12.34
N SER A 158 2.51 -10.38 -12.09
CA SER A 158 1.51 -11.10 -12.89
C SER A 158 0.09 -10.53 -12.70
N THR A 159 -0.31 -10.27 -11.46
CA THR A 159 -1.61 -9.66 -11.13
C THR A 159 -1.72 -8.26 -11.74
N VAL A 160 -0.66 -7.47 -11.61
CA VAL A 160 -0.61 -6.11 -12.17
C VAL A 160 -0.66 -6.16 -13.69
N ALA A 161 0.11 -7.03 -14.34
CA ALA A 161 0.11 -7.15 -15.79
C ALA A 161 -1.28 -7.50 -16.35
N ASP A 162 -1.98 -8.43 -15.70
CA ASP A 162 -3.36 -8.80 -16.04
C ASP A 162 -4.33 -7.62 -15.84
N PHE A 163 -4.23 -6.92 -14.71
CA PHE A 163 -5.03 -5.72 -14.42
C PHE A 163 -4.80 -4.61 -15.46
N LEU A 164 -3.55 -4.26 -15.75
CA LEU A 164 -3.19 -3.20 -16.70
C LEU A 164 -3.62 -3.55 -18.12
N SER A 165 -3.54 -4.82 -18.50
CA SER A 165 -3.95 -5.28 -19.83
C SER A 165 -5.47 -5.19 -20.02
N ARG A 166 -6.25 -5.59 -19.01
CA ARG A 166 -7.73 -5.52 -19.04
C ARG A 166 -8.26 -4.10 -18.98
N ASN A 167 -7.62 -3.24 -18.20
CA ASN A 167 -8.08 -1.88 -17.94
C ASN A 167 -7.29 -0.83 -18.71
N TYR A 168 -6.62 -1.21 -19.81
CA TYR A 168 -5.67 -0.36 -20.52
C TYR A 168 -6.21 1.03 -20.86
N ASP A 169 -7.45 1.14 -21.33
CA ASP A 169 -8.00 2.42 -21.77
C ASP A 169 -8.26 3.34 -20.57
N TRP A 170 -8.83 2.79 -19.49
CA TRP A 170 -9.03 3.52 -18.23
C TRP A 170 -7.70 3.91 -17.60
N VAL A 171 -6.79 2.94 -17.44
CA VAL A 171 -5.44 3.14 -16.88
C VAL A 171 -4.63 4.12 -17.73
N GLY A 172 -4.72 4.05 -19.06
CA GLY A 172 -4.01 4.95 -19.98
C GLY A 172 -4.47 6.39 -19.85
N PHE A 173 -5.79 6.63 -19.89
CA PHE A 173 -6.36 7.94 -19.60
C PHE A 173 -5.99 8.41 -18.18
N PHE A 174 -6.00 7.49 -17.24
CA PHE A 174 -5.68 7.75 -15.85
C PHE A 174 -4.21 8.19 -15.68
N PHE A 175 -3.24 7.41 -16.18
CA PHE A 175 -1.82 7.75 -16.14
C PHE A 175 -1.52 9.03 -16.88
N LEU A 176 -2.16 9.28 -18.02
CA LEU A 176 -2.01 10.52 -18.76
C LEU A 176 -2.45 11.72 -17.91
N THR A 177 -3.61 11.60 -17.27
CA THR A 177 -4.15 12.64 -16.37
C THR A 177 -3.27 12.80 -15.14
N PHE A 178 -2.83 11.70 -14.52
CA PHE A 178 -1.98 11.69 -13.34
C PHE A 178 -0.62 12.36 -13.60
N VAL A 179 0.02 12.02 -14.72
CA VAL A 179 1.29 12.61 -15.14
C VAL A 179 1.11 14.09 -15.49
N LEU A 180 0.08 14.46 -16.26
CA LEU A 180 -0.18 15.86 -16.62
C LEU A 180 -0.55 16.73 -15.41
N LEU A 181 -1.36 16.21 -14.49
CA LEU A 181 -1.86 16.94 -13.32
C LEU A 181 -0.77 17.14 -12.26
N ILE A 182 0.01 16.10 -11.94
CA ILE A 182 1.02 16.16 -10.87
C ILE A 182 2.32 16.81 -11.31
N CYS A 183 2.75 16.62 -12.57
CA CYS A 183 3.93 17.32 -13.07
C CYS A 183 3.73 18.85 -13.05
N HIS A 184 2.50 19.32 -13.27
CA HIS A 184 2.18 20.75 -13.24
C HIS A 184 2.00 21.30 -11.82
N LEU A 185 1.44 20.53 -10.89
CA LEU A 185 1.10 21.05 -9.55
C LEU A 185 2.26 21.00 -8.54
N LEU A 186 3.21 20.07 -8.70
CA LEU A 186 4.17 19.75 -7.63
C LEU A 186 5.65 19.69 -8.06
N HIS A 187 6.01 19.91 -9.33
CA HIS A 187 7.39 19.75 -9.83
C HIS A 187 8.02 18.37 -9.48
N LEU A 188 7.19 17.32 -9.36
CA LEU A 188 7.64 15.99 -8.93
C LEU A 188 7.86 15.05 -10.12
N SER A 189 9.05 14.45 -10.21
CA SER A 189 9.40 13.43 -11.21
C SER A 189 8.78 12.04 -10.93
N PHE A 190 8.03 11.90 -9.83
CA PHE A 190 7.52 10.60 -9.37
C PHE A 190 6.55 9.91 -10.34
N PRO A 191 5.53 10.58 -10.92
CA PRO A 191 4.60 9.96 -11.86
C PRO A 191 5.31 9.38 -13.08
N PHE A 192 6.31 10.11 -13.59
CA PHE A 192 7.14 9.67 -14.70
C PHE A 192 8.00 8.46 -14.34
N GLN A 193 8.64 8.49 -13.17
CA GLN A 193 9.42 7.35 -12.67
C GLN A 193 8.54 6.10 -12.51
N LEU A 194 7.32 6.25 -11.97
CA LEU A 194 6.39 5.14 -11.82
C LEU A 194 5.96 4.57 -13.18
N LEU A 195 5.61 5.43 -14.13
CA LEU A 195 5.28 5.03 -15.50
C LEU A 195 6.45 4.27 -16.15
N GLY A 196 7.68 4.77 -16.00
CA GLY A 196 8.89 4.10 -16.47
C GLY A 196 9.06 2.71 -15.86
N VAL A 197 8.92 2.58 -14.54
CA VAL A 197 9.01 1.28 -13.85
C VAL A 197 7.95 0.29 -14.35
N ILE A 198 6.72 0.75 -14.58
CA ILE A 198 5.63 -0.10 -15.06
C ILE A 198 5.86 -0.54 -16.50
N LEU A 199 6.15 0.39 -17.41
CA LEU A 199 6.30 0.08 -18.84
C LEU A 199 7.56 -0.73 -19.15
N LEU A 200 8.63 -0.56 -18.36
CA LEU A 200 9.89 -1.30 -18.55
C LEU A 200 9.88 -2.69 -17.91
N ASP A 201 8.87 -3.05 -17.11
CA ASP A 201 8.75 -4.41 -16.59
C ASP A 201 8.37 -5.39 -17.70
N ARG A 202 9.12 -6.51 -17.79
CA ARG A 202 8.92 -7.55 -18.81
C ARG A 202 7.50 -8.11 -18.83
N SER A 203 6.85 -8.20 -17.66
CA SER A 203 5.48 -8.72 -17.51
C SER A 203 4.47 -7.82 -18.20
N ASN A 204 4.78 -6.53 -18.35
CA ASN A 204 3.92 -5.50 -18.95
C ASN A 204 4.24 -5.23 -20.42
N SER A 205 5.00 -6.10 -21.10
CA SER A 205 5.42 -5.91 -22.49
C SER A 205 4.26 -5.63 -23.46
N GLY A 206 3.11 -6.29 -23.30
CA GLY A 206 1.91 -6.02 -24.10
C GLY A 206 1.37 -4.59 -23.91
N VAL A 207 1.32 -4.13 -22.65
CA VAL A 207 0.90 -2.76 -22.29
C VAL A 207 1.90 -1.74 -22.82
N MET A 208 3.20 -2.02 -22.72
CA MET A 208 4.28 -1.17 -23.23
C MET A 208 4.18 -0.97 -24.73
N ILE A 209 4.06 -2.06 -25.52
CA ILE A 209 3.94 -1.98 -26.98
C ILE A 209 2.72 -1.14 -27.37
N ARG A 210 1.58 -1.35 -26.70
CA ARG A 210 0.36 -0.57 -26.94
C ARG A 210 0.55 0.90 -26.59
N TYR A 211 1.27 1.20 -25.50
CA TYR A 211 1.55 2.57 -25.03
C TYR A 211 2.42 3.35 -26.00
N VAL A 212 3.54 2.79 -26.46
CA VAL A 212 4.46 3.47 -27.38
C VAL A 212 3.90 3.57 -28.81
N SER A 213 2.93 2.74 -29.17
CA SER A 213 2.25 2.81 -30.48
C SER A 213 1.22 3.95 -30.55
N SER A 214 0.83 4.53 -29.41
CA SER A 214 -0.13 5.65 -29.37
C SER A 214 0.55 6.99 -29.61
N LYS A 215 0.10 7.69 -30.67
CA LYS A 215 0.59 9.03 -31.03
C LYS A 215 0.36 10.06 -29.91
N ASP A 216 -0.76 9.97 -29.19
CA ASP A 216 -1.10 10.91 -28.12
C ASP A 216 -0.21 10.73 -26.89
N ASN A 217 0.08 9.47 -26.53
CA ASN A 217 0.99 9.15 -25.43
C ASN A 217 2.42 9.64 -25.73
N LEU A 218 2.88 9.45 -26.97
CA LEU A 218 4.18 9.97 -27.42
C LEU A 218 4.23 11.50 -27.36
N ARG A 219 3.18 12.19 -27.80
CA ARG A 219 3.10 13.64 -27.72
C ARG A 219 3.22 14.15 -26.28
N VAL A 220 2.51 13.51 -25.35
CA VAL A 220 2.59 13.89 -23.92
C VAL A 220 3.99 13.64 -23.36
N LEU A 221 4.59 12.46 -23.61
CA LEU A 221 5.97 12.19 -23.21
C LEU A 221 6.97 13.21 -23.76
N MET A 222 6.84 13.59 -25.04
CA MET A 222 7.72 14.58 -25.67
C MET A 222 7.55 15.98 -25.06
N ASN A 223 6.33 16.39 -24.75
CA ASN A 223 6.07 17.68 -24.10
C ASN A 223 6.65 17.71 -22.69
N LEU A 224 6.49 16.64 -21.92
CA LEU A 224 7.05 16.52 -20.57
C LEU A 224 8.58 16.54 -20.57
N LEU A 225 9.21 15.83 -21.52
CA LEU A 225 10.67 15.87 -21.69
C LEU A 225 11.16 17.30 -21.98
N ARG A 226 10.43 18.06 -22.81
CA ARG A 226 10.73 19.46 -23.08
C ARG A 226 10.63 20.32 -21.81
N GLU A 227 9.59 20.14 -21.00
CA GLU A 227 9.42 20.88 -19.75
C GLU A 227 10.51 20.54 -18.72
N LEU A 228 10.87 19.27 -18.57
CA LEU A 228 11.96 18.83 -17.68
C LEU A 228 13.31 19.43 -18.08
N ILE A 229 13.65 19.41 -19.38
CA ILE A 229 14.89 20.01 -19.90
C ILE A 229 14.91 21.53 -19.67
N LEU A 230 13.76 22.21 -19.76
CA LEU A 230 13.65 23.64 -19.52
C LEU A 230 13.72 24.03 -18.03
N LEU A 231 13.45 23.10 -17.11
CA LEU A 231 13.56 23.30 -15.66
C LEU A 231 14.98 23.04 -15.13
N GLU A 232 15.82 22.32 -15.87
CA GLU A 232 17.23 22.07 -15.55
C GLU A 232 18.19 23.13 -16.14
N ILE A 233 17.67 24.15 -16.84
CA ILE A 233 18.40 25.32 -17.39
C ILE A 233 17.94 26.58 -16.64
#